data_AF-A0ABD7TX06-F1
#
_entry.id   AF-A0ABD7TX06-F1
#
_cell.length_a   1.000
_cell.length_b   1.000
_cell.length_c   1.000
_cell.angle_alpha   90.00
_cell.angle_beta   90.00
_cell.angle_gamma   90.00
#
_symmetry.space_group_name_H-M   'P 1'
#
loop_
_entity.id
_entity.type
_entity.pdbx_description
1 polymer ?
#
loop_
_entity_poly.entity_id
_entity_poly.type
_entity_poly.pdbx_seq_one_letter_code
_entity_poly.pdbx_strand_id
1 'polypeptide(L)'
;MPLHPLFVHFPIALLSFATLIALLNVMLKKKDLSFSLALILIFGMLSGAISYLLGDSGEEYAMQHFNPQHVESLVHLHETFAMLALIAYGLATVIQLGGIWLNICNLF
;
A
#
# COMPACT_ATOMS: atom_id res chain seq x y z
N MET A 1 22.33 -3.17 -11.70
CA MET A 1 21.59 -2.07 -11.03
C MET A 1 20.58 -2.72 -10.11
N PRO A 2 20.44 -2.35 -8.84
CA PRO A 2 19.43 -2.96 -7.99
C PRO A 2 18.08 -2.46 -8.51
N LEU A 3 17.42 -3.26 -9.34
CA LEU A 3 16.05 -3.01 -9.80
C LEU A 3 15.06 -3.10 -8.63
N HIS A 4 15.49 -3.73 -7.53
CA HIS A 4 14.72 -4.10 -6.36
C HIS A 4 14.00 -2.94 -5.66
N PRO A 5 14.61 -1.76 -5.35
CA PRO A 5 13.92 -0.68 -4.65
C PRO A 5 12.77 -0.07 -5.45
N LEU A 6 12.86 -0.10 -6.78
CA LEU A 6 11.87 0.52 -7.67
C LEU A 6 10.57 -0.29 -7.74
N PHE A 7 10.67 -1.62 -7.72
CA PHE A 7 9.50 -2.50 -7.76
C PHE A 7 8.81 -2.65 -6.40
N VAL A 8 9.56 -2.55 -5.29
CA VAL A 8 8.99 -2.65 -3.93
C VAL A 8 8.35 -1.36 -3.40
N HIS A 9 8.73 -0.17 -3.90
CA HIS A 9 8.14 1.11 -3.43
C HIS A 9 6.94 1.60 -4.25
N PHE A 10 6.74 1.06 -5.46
CA PHE A 10 5.61 1.42 -6.33
C PHE A 10 4.21 1.23 -5.71
N PRO A 11 3.96 0.20 -4.86
CA PRO A 11 2.65 -0.01 -4.25
C PRO A 11 2.22 1.10 -3.29
N ILE A 12 3.15 1.65 -2.50
CA ILE A 12 2.84 2.73 -1.55
C ILE A 12 2.43 4.00 -2.28
N ALA A 13 3.03 4.29 -3.43
CA ALA A 13 2.60 5.40 -4.27
C ALA A 13 1.16 5.20 -4.76
N LEU A 14 0.81 3.98 -5.19
CA LEU A 14 -0.54 3.64 -5.65
C LEU A 14 -1.58 3.73 -4.52
N LEU A 15 -1.25 3.23 -3.32
CA LEU A 15 -2.11 3.32 -2.14
C LEU A 15 -2.26 4.77 -1.63
N SER A 16 -1.19 5.57 -1.69
CA SER A 16 -1.26 7.00 -1.37
C SER A 16 -2.11 7.76 -2.38
N PHE A 17 -2.03 7.40 -3.66
CA PHE A 17 -2.92 7.93 -4.69
C PHE A 17 -4.38 7.52 -4.44
N ALA A 18 -4.63 6.30 -3.96
CA ALA A 18 -5.94 5.86 -3.52
C ALA A 18 -6.52 6.78 -2.44
N THR A 19 -5.71 7.22 -1.47
CA THR A 19 -6.14 8.20 -0.46
C THR A 19 -6.62 9.51 -1.09
N LEU A 20 -5.93 10.02 -2.12
CA LEU A 20 -6.37 11.23 -2.83
C LEU A 20 -7.70 11.02 -3.56
N ILE A 21 -7.87 9.87 -4.22
CA ILE A 21 -9.13 9.52 -4.87
C ILE A 21 -10.25 9.36 -3.83
N ALA A 22 -9.97 8.78 -2.66
CA ALA A 22 -10.93 8.67 -1.56
C ALA A 22 -11.41 10.05 -1.09
N LEU A 23 -10.49 11.00 -0.88
CA LEU A 23 -10.86 12.37 -0.51
C LEU A 23 -11.76 13.03 -1.58
N LEU A 24 -11.43 12.85 -2.87
CA LEU A 24 -12.26 13.35 -3.95
C LEU A 24 -13.63 12.67 -4.01
N ASN A 25 -13.69 11.36 -3.73
CA ASN A 25 -14.94 10.62 -3.72
C ASN A 25 -15.86 11.08 -2.59
N VAL A 26 -15.32 11.40 -1.41
CA VAL A 26 -16.11 11.93 -0.28
C VAL A 26 -16.79 13.24 -0.65
N MET A 27 -16.07 14.09 -1.40
CA MET A 27 -16.58 15.40 -1.82
C MET A 27 -17.58 15.31 -2.99
N LEU A 28 -17.32 14.45 -3.98
CA LEU A 28 -18.07 14.41 -5.24
C LEU A 28 -19.13 13.32 -5.30
N LYS A 29 -19.02 12.27 -4.48
CA LYS A 29 -19.94 11.13 -4.35
C LYS A 29 -20.31 10.48 -5.69
N LYS A 30 -19.32 10.31 -6.57
CA LYS A 30 -19.51 9.75 -7.91
C LYS A 30 -19.25 8.25 -7.90
N LYS A 31 -20.18 7.48 -8.47
CA LYS A 31 -20.04 6.01 -8.58
C LYS A 31 -18.77 5.60 -9.32
N ASP A 32 -18.38 6.33 -10.36
CA ASP A 32 -17.17 6.03 -11.13
C ASP A 32 -15.89 6.22 -10.31
N LEU A 33 -15.87 7.21 -9.40
CA LEU A 33 -14.75 7.44 -8.49
C LEU A 33 -14.69 6.35 -7.41
N SER A 34 -15.84 5.96 -6.85
CA SER A 34 -15.94 4.86 -5.89
C SER A 34 -15.43 3.54 -6.47
N PHE A 35 -15.78 3.22 -7.73
CA PHE A 35 -15.30 2.04 -8.43
C PHE A 35 -13.80 2.12 -8.75
N SER A 36 -13.34 3.27 -9.25
CA SER A 36 -11.91 3.50 -9.52
C SER A 36 -11.06 3.37 -8.26
N LEU A 37 -11.55 3.90 -7.12
CA LEU A 37 -10.92 3.77 -5.81
C LEU A 37 -10.79 2.30 -5.40
N ALA A 38 -11.84 1.50 -5.57
CA ALA A 38 -11.80 0.08 -5.26
C ALA A 38 -10.73 -0.67 -6.07
N LEU A 39 -10.62 -0.39 -7.37
CA LEU A 39 -9.59 -0.99 -8.21
C LEU A 39 -8.18 -0.60 -7.75
N ILE A 40 -7.93 0.69 -7.52
CA ILE A 40 -6.62 1.18 -7.06
C ILE A 40 -6.25 0.56 -5.72
N LEU A 41 -7.19 0.48 -4.77
CA LEU A 41 -6.98 -0.16 -3.46
C LEU A 41 -6.64 -1.65 -3.60
N ILE A 42 -7.36 -2.40 -4.44
CA ILE A 42 -7.08 -3.82 -4.67
C ILE A 42 -5.69 -4.01 -5.28
N PHE A 43 -5.38 -3.32 -6.39
CA PHE A 43 -4.08 -3.46 -7.04
C PHE A 43 -2.94 -2.98 -6.15
N GLY A 44 -3.14 -1.89 -5.41
CA GLY A 44 -2.18 -1.39 -4.42
C GLY A 44 -1.95 -2.38 -3.29
N MET A 45 -2.99 -3.00 -2.75
CA MET A 45 -2.85 -4.02 -1.70
C MET A 45 -2.15 -5.28 -2.19
N LEU A 46 -2.52 -5.80 -3.37
CA LEU A 46 -1.90 -6.99 -3.92
C LEU A 46 -0.40 -6.77 -4.20
N SER A 47 -0.07 -5.68 -4.89
CA SER A 47 1.32 -5.34 -5.17
C SER A 47 2.11 -5.00 -3.90
N GLY A 48 1.47 -4.37 -2.92
CA GLY A 48 2.06 -4.05 -1.62
C GLY A 48 2.37 -5.29 -0.80
N ALA A 49 1.44 -6.25 -0.73
CA ALA A 49 1.65 -7.53 -0.06
C ALA A 49 2.78 -8.33 -0.72
N ILE A 50 2.80 -8.40 -2.06
CA ILE A 50 3.89 -9.04 -2.80
C ILE A 50 5.23 -8.37 -2.49
N SER A 51 5.28 -7.04 -2.47
CA SER A 51 6.50 -6.29 -2.19
C SER A 51 7.01 -6.49 -0.77
N TYR A 52 6.10 -6.55 0.21
CA TYR A 52 6.44 -6.85 1.60
C TYR A 52 7.07 -8.25 1.73
N LEU A 53 6.50 -9.27 1.08
CA LEU A 53 7.05 -10.64 1.08
C LEU A 53 8.39 -10.77 0.34
N LEU A 54 8.71 -9.85 -0.55
CA LEU A 54 9.99 -9.81 -1.29
C LEU A 54 11.06 -8.95 -0.59
N GLY A 55 10.72 -8.35 0.57
CA GLY A 55 11.55 -7.41 1.31
C GLY A 55 12.89 -7.99 1.77
N ASP A 56 12.91 -9.25 2.19
CA ASP A 56 14.07 -9.96 2.75
C ASP A 56 15.31 -9.88 1.84
N SER A 57 15.10 -9.99 0.53
CA SER A 57 16.21 -9.89 -0.44
C SER A 57 16.86 -8.49 -0.50
N GLY A 58 16.12 -7.44 -0.13
CA GLY A 58 16.64 -6.09 0.03
C GLY A 58 17.44 -5.92 1.33
N GLU A 59 16.99 -6.57 2.40
CA GLU A 59 17.71 -6.62 3.68
C GLU A 59 19.06 -7.31 3.52
N GLU A 60 19.09 -8.52 2.95
CA GLU A 60 20.33 -9.28 2.75
C GLU A 60 21.36 -8.48 1.94
N TYR A 61 20.92 -7.79 0.88
CA TYR A 61 21.79 -6.93 0.07
C TYR A 61 22.37 -5.77 0.89
N ALA A 62 21.54 -5.12 1.71
CA ALA A 62 21.95 -4.00 2.53
C ALA A 62 22.92 -4.41 3.65
N MET A 63 22.68 -5.55 4.30
CA MET A 63 23.57 -6.10 5.33
C MET A 63 24.96 -6.45 4.77
N GLN A 64 25.06 -6.85 3.50
CA GLN A 64 26.33 -7.18 2.85
C GLN A 64 27.15 -5.94 2.44
N HIS A 65 26.51 -4.79 2.22
CA HIS A 65 27.15 -3.60 1.64
C HIS A 65 27.30 -2.41 2.60
N PHE A 66 26.61 -2.44 3.75
CA PHE A 66 26.60 -1.36 4.74
C PHE A 66 26.83 -1.90 6.16
N ASN A 67 26.90 -1.01 7.16
CA ASN A 67 27.09 -1.43 8.56
C ASN A 67 25.87 -2.25 9.04
N PRO A 68 26.04 -3.56 9.35
CA PRO A 68 24.91 -4.47 9.60
C PRO A 68 24.00 -4.02 10.75
N GLN A 69 24.58 -3.54 11.85
CA GLN A 69 23.84 -3.15 13.06
C GLN A 69 22.94 -1.94 12.81
N HIS A 70 23.42 -0.98 12.00
CA HIS A 70 22.62 0.19 11.65
C HIS A 70 21.53 -0.16 10.63
N VAL A 71 21.86 -1.01 9.64
CA VAL A 71 20.93 -1.47 8.61
C VAL A 71 19.77 -2.25 9.21
N GLU A 72 20.05 -3.25 10.05
CA GLU A 72 19.04 -4.11 10.68
C GLU A 72 17.99 -3.27 11.43
N SER A 73 18.44 -2.28 12.22
CA SER A 73 17.53 -1.39 12.96
C SER A 73 16.61 -0.56 12.05
N LEU A 74 17.14 -0.09 10.90
CA LEU A 74 16.39 0.70 9.94
C LEU A 74 15.42 -0.15 9.11
N VAL A 75 15.86 -1.35 8.71
CA VAL A 75 15.03 -2.30 7.96
C VAL A 75 13.87 -2.77 8.82
N HIS A 76 14.09 -3.18 10.06
CA HIS A 76 13.01 -3.55 10.98
C HIS A 76 11.99 -2.42 11.21
N LEU A 77 12.47 -1.18 11.32
CA LEU A 77 11.58 -0.03 11.42
C LEU A 77 10.75 0.15 10.15
N HIS A 78 11.38 0.04 8.97
CA HIS A 78 10.72 0.12 7.67
C HIS A 78 9.66 -0.98 7.50
N GLU A 79 9.98 -2.23 7.82
CA GLU A 79 9.05 -3.37 7.78
C GLU A 79 7.85 -3.14 8.70
N THR A 80 8.08 -2.65 9.92
CA THR A 80 7.00 -2.35 10.87
C THR A 80 6.03 -1.33 10.28
N PHE A 81 6.54 -0.24 9.69
CA PHE A 81 5.69 0.75 9.03
C PHE A 81 4.99 0.19 7.78
N ALA A 82 5.67 -0.63 6.98
CA ALA A 82 5.09 -1.28 5.82
C ALA A 82 3.91 -2.19 6.21
N MET A 83 4.08 -2.99 7.27
CA MET A 83 3.01 -3.84 7.79
C MET A 83 1.83 -3.03 8.34
N LEU A 84 2.09 -1.97 9.11
CA LEU A 84 1.03 -1.07 9.59
C LEU A 84 0.28 -0.40 8.44
N ALA A 85 0.99 0.03 7.39
CA ALA A 85 0.37 0.59 6.20
C ALA A 85 -0.50 -0.44 5.48
N LEU A 86 -0.02 -1.68 5.28
CA LEU A 86 -0.79 -2.75 4.66
C LEU A 86 -2.05 -3.09 5.46
N ILE A 87 -1.99 -3.09 6.79
CA ILE A 87 -3.17 -3.28 7.64
C ILE A 87 -4.16 -2.14 7.43
N ALA A 88 -3.70 -0.89 7.49
CA ALA A 88 -4.57 0.29 7.34
C ALA A 88 -5.24 0.33 5.95
N TYR A 89 -4.47 0.14 4.88
CA TYR A 89 -5.02 0.10 3.52
C TYR A 89 -5.85 -1.17 3.25
N GLY A 90 -5.54 -2.29 3.90
CA GLY A 90 -6.35 -3.50 3.88
C GLY A 90 -7.74 -3.25 4.47
N LEU A 91 -7.82 -2.60 5.63
CA LEU A 91 -9.09 -2.18 6.23
C LEU A 91 -9.84 -1.21 5.32
N ALA A 92 -9.15 -0.21 4.75
CA ALA A 92 -9.76 0.72 3.79
C ALA A 92 -10.34 0.01 2.57
N THR A 93 -9.63 -1.02 2.05
CA THR A 93 -10.09 -1.85 0.94
C THR A 93 -11.37 -2.61 1.30
N VAL A 94 -11.41 -3.25 2.46
CA VAL A 94 -12.60 -3.97 2.94
C VAL A 94 -13.79 -3.03 3.13
N ILE A 95 -13.58 -1.87 3.75
CA ILE A 95 -14.62 -0.85 3.94
C ILE A 95 -15.17 -0.37 2.59
N GLN A 96 -14.30 -0.07 1.63
CA GLN A 96 -14.71 0.39 0.30
C GLN A 96 -15.55 -0.66 -0.43
N LEU A 97 -15.09 -1.92 -0.44
CA LEU A 97 -15.80 -3.01 -1.10
C LEU A 97 -17.15 -3.31 -0.42
N GLY A 98 -17.19 -3.27 0.92
CA GLY A 98 -18.43 -3.37 1.68
C GLY A 98 -19.41 -2.24 1.37
N GLY A 99 -18.93 -1.00 1.25
CA GLY A 99 -19.73 0.16 0.86
C GLY A 99 -20.37 -0.01 -0.52
N ILE A 100 -19.59 -0.49 -1.50
CA ILE A 100 -20.09 -0.81 -2.84
C ILE A 100 -21.13 -1.94 -2.80
N TRP A 101 -20.83 -3.05 -2.11
CA TRP A 101 -21.72 -4.22 -2.01
C TRP A 101 -23.09 -3.87 -1.42
N LEU A 102 -23.11 -3.04 -0.37
CA LEU A 102 -24.34 -2.58 0.28
C LEU A 102 -25.09 -1.51 -0.52
N ASN A 103 -24.64 -1.17 -1.74
CA ASN A 103 -25.14 -0.04 -2.55
C ASN A 103 -25.09 1.31 -1.82
N ILE A 104 -24.25 1.42 -0.79
CA ILE A 104 -24.02 2.68 -0.09
C ILE A 104 -22.97 3.41 -0.90
N CYS A 105 -23.37 3.94 -2.06
CA CYS A 105 -22.53 4.78 -2.93
C CYS A 105 -22.08 6.10 -2.25
N ASN A 106 -22.36 6.26 -0.96
CA ASN A 106 -22.25 7.50 -0.19
C ASN A 106 -21.47 7.37 1.13
N LEU A 107 -20.86 6.22 1.43
CA LEU A 107 -20.22 6.03 2.73
C LEU A 107 -18.86 6.74 2.81
N PHE A 108 -18.10 6.75 1.71
CA PHE A 108 -16.88 7.54 1.51
C PHE A 108 -16.66 7.78 0.03
#